data_AF-A0A3D4Z2X6-F1
#
_entry.id   AF-A0A3D4Z2X6-F1
#
_cell.length_a   1.000
_cell.length_b   1.000
_cell.length_c   1.000
_cell.angle_alpha   90.00
_cell.angle_beta   90.00
_cell.angle_gamma   90.00
#
_symmetry.space_group_name_H-M   'P 1'
#
loop_
_entity.id
_entity.type
_entity.pdbx_description
1 polymer ?
#
loop_
_entity_poly.entity_id
_entity_poly.type
_entity_poly.pdbx_seq_one_letter_code
_entity_poly.pdbx_strand_id
1 'polypeptide(L)'
;MTMNMTMNNSAFADLLSTEFVPLFEAKAKLSQQIQKISRERKSIAVTVNGRPRAILLDYDDYLKLLRQAQGSDRASEPVQTIDYQAWKQGEKNRLKVRDSILNLFDMQKLSRKGQKSYKKEIVHEFGRRIKKTTA
;
A
#
# COMPACT_ATOMS: atom_id res chain seq x y z
N MET A 1 12.07 -0.03 21.45
CA MET A 1 11.70 0.99 20.45
C MET A 1 10.70 0.35 19.49
N THR A 2 9.42 0.55 19.76
CA THR A 2 8.30 0.01 19.00
C THR A 2 8.17 0.79 17.70
N MET A 3 8.32 0.09 16.56
CA MET A 3 8.03 0.68 15.25
C MET A 3 6.52 0.87 15.12
N ASN A 4 6.08 2.12 15.19
CA ASN A 4 4.75 2.50 14.74
C ASN A 4 4.68 2.27 13.22
N MET A 5 4.10 1.13 12.82
CA MET A 5 3.48 1.04 11.51
C MET A 5 2.30 2.01 11.52
N THR A 6 2.52 3.23 11.04
CA THR A 6 1.44 4.14 10.67
C THR A 6 0.79 3.53 9.42
N MET A 7 -0.09 2.55 9.62
CA MET A 7 -1.15 2.27 8.66
C MET A 7 -1.78 3.62 8.32
N ASN A 8 -1.97 3.89 7.02
CA ASN A 8 -2.67 5.08 6.54
C ASN A 8 -4.04 5.17 7.25
N ASN A 9 -4.07 5.93 8.36
CA ASN A 9 -5.18 6.00 9.29
C ASN A 9 -6.43 6.61 8.63
N SER A 10 -6.24 7.34 7.52
CA SER A 10 -7.28 7.91 6.68
C SER A 10 -8.11 6.85 5.95
N ALA A 11 -7.48 5.87 5.29
CA ALA A 11 -8.20 4.87 4.49
C ALA A 11 -9.14 4.00 5.35
N PHE A 12 -8.73 3.73 6.61
CA PHE A 12 -9.57 3.00 7.56
C PHE A 12 -10.71 3.89 8.11
N ALA A 13 -10.44 5.16 8.38
CA ALA A 13 -11.46 6.12 8.79
C ALA A 13 -12.52 6.36 7.69
N ASP A 14 -12.09 6.44 6.42
CA ASP A 14 -12.98 6.57 5.26
C ASP A 14 -13.89 5.35 5.12
N LEU A 15 -13.37 4.15 5.38
CA LEU A 15 -14.14 2.90 5.36
C LEU A 15 -15.17 2.83 6.49
N LEU A 16 -14.86 3.39 7.67
CA LEU A 16 -15.81 3.54 8.78
C LEU A 16 -16.91 4.57 8.50
N SER A 17 -16.66 5.53 7.62
CA SER A 17 -17.62 6.57 7.24
C SER A 17 -18.54 6.18 6.07
N THR A 18 -18.19 5.11 5.35
CA THR A 18 -18.90 4.65 4.15
C THR A 18 -20.05 3.71 4.52
N GLU A 19 -21.26 4.05 4.10
CA GLU A 19 -22.44 3.19 4.28
C GLU A 19 -22.50 2.14 3.16
N PHE A 20 -22.85 0.90 3.50
CA PHE A 20 -22.98 -0.18 2.52
C PHE A 20 -24.46 -0.51 2.29
N VAL A 21 -24.91 -0.42 1.04
CA VAL A 21 -26.30 -0.68 0.67
C VAL A 21 -26.37 -1.72 -0.46
N PRO A 22 -27.26 -2.72 -0.39
CA PRO A 22 -27.50 -3.64 -1.50
C PRO A 22 -28.06 -2.95 -2.75
N LEU A 23 -27.71 -3.47 -3.94
CA LEU A 23 -28.15 -2.91 -5.21
C LEU A 23 -29.68 -2.76 -5.33
N PHE A 24 -30.47 -3.70 -4.80
CA PHE A 24 -31.93 -3.62 -4.88
C PHE A 24 -32.48 -2.42 -4.10
N GLU A 25 -31.91 -2.14 -2.93
CA GLU A 25 -32.32 -1.02 -2.09
C GLU A 25 -31.83 0.31 -2.67
N ALA A 26 -30.62 0.33 -3.21
CA ALA A 26 -30.09 1.49 -3.92
C ALA A 26 -30.97 1.89 -5.11
N LYS A 27 -31.47 0.92 -5.87
CA LYS A 27 -32.42 1.18 -6.98
C LYS A 27 -33.76 1.72 -6.47
N ALA A 28 -34.31 1.13 -5.42
CA ALA A 28 -35.62 1.51 -4.90
C ALA A 28 -35.63 2.91 -4.26
N LYS A 29 -34.51 3.34 -3.68
CA LYS A 29 -34.40 4.59 -2.90
C LYS A 29 -33.36 5.57 -3.43
N LEU A 30 -33.04 5.52 -4.72
CA LEU A 30 -31.93 6.28 -5.29
C LEU A 30 -32.01 7.78 -4.99
N SER A 31 -33.19 8.39 -5.14
CA SER A 31 -33.39 9.82 -4.86
C SER A 31 -33.12 10.18 -3.39
N GLN A 32 -33.55 9.33 -2.46
CA GLN A 32 -33.30 9.53 -1.03
C GLN A 32 -31.81 9.39 -0.72
N GLN A 33 -31.12 8.43 -1.35
CA GLN A 33 -29.69 8.24 -1.20
C GLN A 33 -28.89 9.43 -1.72
N ILE A 34 -29.26 9.99 -2.88
CA ILE A 34 -28.63 11.20 -3.42
C ILE A 34 -28.79 12.39 -2.45
N GLN A 35 -30.00 12.59 -1.91
CA GLN A 35 -30.24 13.64 -0.90
C GLN A 35 -29.41 13.41 0.37
N LYS A 36 -29.28 12.16 0.81
CA LYS A 36 -28.47 11.78 1.98
C LYS A 36 -26.99 12.10 1.75
N ILE A 37 -26.43 11.71 0.61
CA ILE A 37 -25.03 11.98 0.23
C ILE A 37 -24.74 13.47 0.26
N SER A 38 -25.62 14.29 -0.33
CA SER A 38 -25.46 15.75 -0.37
C SER A 38 -25.52 16.40 1.02
N ARG A 39 -26.40 15.92 1.91
CA ARG A 39 -26.58 16.47 3.27
C ARG A 39 -25.50 16.03 4.25
N GLU A 40 -25.17 14.74 4.24
CA GLU A 40 -24.27 14.14 5.22
C GLU A 40 -22.80 14.17 4.76
N ARG A 41 -22.55 14.49 3.48
CA ARG A 41 -21.23 14.40 2.82
C ARG A 41 -20.55 13.04 3.03
N LYS A 42 -21.35 11.98 2.99
CA LYS A 42 -20.89 10.59 3.13
C LYS A 42 -21.07 9.84 1.81
N SER A 43 -20.11 8.97 1.53
CA SER A 43 -20.16 8.03 0.40
C SER A 43 -21.07 6.84 0.73
N ILE A 44 -21.71 6.28 -0.30
CA ILE A 44 -22.49 5.04 -0.18
C ILE A 44 -21.91 3.99 -1.13
N ALA A 45 -21.43 2.87 -0.59
CA ALA A 45 -20.99 1.72 -1.34
C ALA A 45 -22.17 0.82 -1.71
N VAL A 46 -22.43 0.67 -3.01
CA VAL A 46 -23.45 -0.22 -3.55
C VAL A 46 -22.87 -1.62 -3.70
N THR A 47 -23.53 -2.61 -3.09
CA THR A 47 -23.08 -4.00 -3.06
C THR A 47 -23.93 -4.91 -3.94
N VAL A 48 -23.29 -5.91 -4.54
CA VAL A 48 -23.93 -7.03 -5.25
C VAL A 48 -23.39 -8.32 -4.65
N ASN A 49 -24.30 -9.17 -4.16
CA ASN A 49 -23.95 -10.41 -3.44
C ASN A 49 -22.96 -10.16 -2.28
N GLY A 50 -23.22 -9.10 -1.50
CA GLY A 50 -22.40 -8.72 -0.34
C GLY A 50 -21.03 -8.11 -0.68
N ARG A 51 -20.70 -7.93 -1.96
CA ARG A 51 -19.43 -7.33 -2.39
C ARG A 51 -19.65 -5.92 -2.93
N PRO A 52 -18.89 -4.90 -2.50
CA PRO A 52 -18.99 -3.56 -3.07
C PRO A 52 -18.60 -3.58 -4.55
N ARG A 53 -19.43 -2.95 -5.39
CA ARG A 53 -19.25 -2.90 -6.85
C ARG A 53 -19.23 -1.48 -7.41
N ALA A 54 -19.88 -0.55 -6.73
CA ALA A 54 -19.90 0.86 -7.08
C ALA A 54 -19.94 1.71 -5.82
N ILE A 55 -19.57 2.99 -5.95
CA ILE A 55 -19.69 3.99 -4.89
C ILE A 55 -20.49 5.16 -5.46
N LEU A 56 -21.46 5.62 -4.69
CA LEU A 56 -22.16 6.88 -4.92
C LEU A 56 -21.46 7.97 -4.09
N LEU A 57 -21.14 9.08 -4.77
CA LEU A 57 -20.44 10.23 -4.22
C LEU A 57 -21.18 11.50 -4.61
N ASP A 58 -21.00 12.55 -3.82
CA ASP A 58 -21.39 13.88 -4.25
C ASP A 58 -20.53 14.30 -5.45
N TYR A 59 -21.14 15.06 -6.37
CA TYR A 59 -20.48 15.46 -7.60
C TYR A 59 -19.24 16.32 -7.34
N ASP A 60 -19.30 17.24 -6.38
CA ASP A 60 -18.19 18.13 -6.07
C ASP A 60 -17.02 17.37 -5.44
N ASP A 61 -17.32 16.36 -4.61
CA ASP A 61 -16.31 15.50 -4.01
C ASP A 61 -15.64 14.59 -5.05
N TYR A 62 -16.42 14.09 -6.02
CA TYR A 62 -15.85 13.41 -7.19
C TYR A 62 -14.91 14.31 -7.99
N LEU A 63 -15.28 15.57 -8.25
CA LEU A 63 -14.40 16.52 -8.95
C LEU A 63 -13.13 16.83 -8.16
N LYS A 64 -13.20 16.94 -6.83
CA LYS A 64 -12.00 17.11 -5.98
C LYS A 64 -11.08 15.89 -6.10
N LEU A 65 -11.62 14.69 -6.02
CA LEU A 65 -10.86 13.44 -6.17
C LEU A 65 -10.20 13.37 -7.55
N LEU A 66 -10.90 13.74 -8.62
CA LEU A 66 -10.32 13.80 -9.97
C LEU A 66 -9.18 14.82 -10.06
N ARG A 67 -9.37 16.03 -9.51
CA ARG A 67 -8.31 17.05 -9.50
C ARG A 67 -7.10 16.62 -8.67
N GLN A 68 -7.32 15.95 -7.56
CA GLN A 68 -6.25 15.36 -6.75
C GLN A 68 -5.52 14.26 -7.52
N ALA A 69 -6.25 13.35 -8.18
CA ALA A 69 -5.67 12.30 -9.00
C ALA A 69 -4.86 12.87 -10.17
N GLN A 70 -5.39 13.86 -10.89
CA GLN A 70 -4.69 14.52 -12.00
C GLN A 70 -3.52 15.40 -11.53
N GLY A 71 -3.61 16.01 -10.34
CA GLY A 71 -2.50 16.71 -9.70
C GLY A 71 -1.41 15.78 -9.16
N SER A 72 -1.73 14.49 -8.97
CA SER A 72 -0.82 13.48 -8.42
C SER A 72 0.05 12.78 -9.46
N ASP A 73 -0.13 13.03 -10.76
CA ASP A 73 0.68 12.37 -11.80
C ASP A 73 2.16 12.81 -11.81
N ARG A 74 2.57 13.91 -11.14
CA ARG A 74 4.01 14.30 -11.02
C ARG A 74 4.47 15.08 -9.77
N ALA A 75 3.63 15.41 -8.80
CA ALA A 75 3.95 16.51 -7.86
C ALA A 75 3.97 16.21 -6.35
N SER A 76 3.99 14.96 -5.86
CA SER A 76 3.88 14.75 -4.39
C SER A 76 4.59 13.53 -3.79
N GLU A 77 5.63 13.01 -4.43
CA GLU A 77 6.75 12.52 -3.64
C GLU A 77 7.96 13.34 -4.05
N PRO A 78 8.68 13.99 -3.13
CA PRO A 78 9.99 14.50 -3.48
C PRO A 78 10.78 13.28 -3.95
N VAL A 79 11.04 13.20 -5.25
CA VAL A 79 12.11 12.34 -5.76
C VAL A 79 13.33 12.79 -4.96
N GLN A 80 13.73 11.97 -3.99
CA GLN A 80 14.92 12.24 -3.21
C GLN A 80 16.08 12.08 -4.18
N THR A 81 16.41 13.17 -4.86
CA THR A 81 17.62 13.27 -5.67
C THR A 81 18.77 13.33 -4.67
N ILE A 82 19.24 12.15 -4.26
CA ILE A 82 20.42 12.04 -3.42
C ILE A 82 21.60 12.41 -4.31
N ASP A 83 22.33 13.46 -3.92
CA ASP A 83 23.60 13.81 -4.57
C ASP A 83 24.55 12.60 -4.55
N TYR A 84 25.24 12.36 -5.67
CA TYR A 84 26.13 11.20 -5.81
C TYR A 84 27.26 11.23 -4.78
N GLN A 85 27.79 12.41 -4.42
CA GLN A 85 28.84 12.51 -3.41
C GLN A 85 28.30 12.19 -2.01
N ALA A 86 27.12 12.72 -1.67
CA ALA A 86 26.42 12.35 -0.44
C ALA A 86 26.10 10.85 -0.39
N TRP A 87 25.69 10.26 -1.52
CA TRP A 87 25.50 8.82 -1.63
C TRP A 87 26.82 8.08 -1.39
N LYS A 88 27.91 8.45 -2.05
CA LYS A 88 29.21 7.78 -1.87
C LYS A 88 29.73 7.83 -0.42
N GLN A 89 29.56 8.96 0.26
CA GLN A 89 29.97 9.11 1.67
C GLN A 89 29.19 8.21 2.63
N GLY A 90 27.92 7.92 2.33
CA GLY A 90 27.06 7.04 3.13
C GLY A 90 27.28 5.53 2.95
N GLU A 91 28.24 5.09 2.13
CA GLU A 91 28.43 3.68 1.76
C GLU A 91 28.64 2.75 2.96
N LYS A 92 29.49 3.14 3.91
CA LYS A 92 29.76 2.33 5.12
C LYS A 92 28.51 2.11 5.97
N ASN A 93 27.66 3.13 6.10
CA ASN A 93 26.41 3.00 6.86
C ASN A 93 25.41 2.12 6.12
N ARG A 94 25.33 2.21 4.79
CA ARG A 94 24.45 1.31 4.00
C ARG A 94 24.90 -0.14 4.07
N LEU A 95 26.19 -0.42 4.06
CA LEU A 95 26.71 -1.77 4.24
C LEU A 95 26.34 -2.33 5.63
N LYS A 96 26.50 -1.53 6.70
CA LYS A 96 26.07 -1.95 8.05
C LYS A 96 24.57 -2.22 8.14
N VAL A 97 23.73 -1.37 7.53
CA VAL A 97 22.27 -1.56 7.49
C VAL A 97 21.92 -2.82 6.70
N ARG A 98 22.55 -3.02 5.53
CA ARG A 98 22.41 -4.24 4.73
C ARG A 98 22.75 -5.48 5.56
N ASP A 99 23.89 -5.50 6.24
CA ASP A 99 24.33 -6.65 7.03
C ASP A 99 23.41 -6.89 8.22
N SER A 100 22.89 -5.82 8.83
CA SER A 100 21.89 -5.91 9.91
C SER A 100 20.56 -6.50 9.41
N ILE A 101 20.10 -6.09 8.22
CA ILE A 101 18.91 -6.66 7.56
C ILE A 101 19.15 -8.14 7.24
N LEU A 102 20.31 -8.48 6.67
CA LEU A 102 20.67 -9.86 6.35
C LEU A 102 20.77 -10.73 7.61
N ASN A 103 21.25 -10.19 8.73
CA ASN A 103 21.32 -10.90 10.01
C ASN A 103 19.94 -11.05 10.69
N LEU A 104 19.01 -10.13 10.42
CA LEU A 104 17.61 -10.24 10.86
C LEU A 104 16.88 -11.41 10.21
N PHE A 105 17.25 -11.73 8.97
CA PHE A 105 16.82 -12.94 8.30
C PHE A 105 17.75 -14.08 8.70
N ASP A 106 17.36 -14.83 9.74
CA ASP A 106 18.06 -16.03 10.19
C ASP A 106 18.05 -17.10 9.08
N MET A 107 19.06 -17.05 8.21
CA MET A 107 19.24 -17.94 7.06
C MET A 107 19.40 -19.41 7.47
N GLN A 108 19.73 -19.68 8.74
CA GLN A 108 19.80 -21.04 9.29
C GLN A 108 18.41 -21.59 9.63
N LYS A 109 17.43 -20.72 9.92
CA LYS A 109 16.00 -21.08 10.09
C LYS A 109 15.26 -21.28 8.78
N LEU A 110 15.83 -20.88 7.64
CA LEU A 110 15.40 -21.35 6.32
C LEU A 110 15.85 -22.80 6.13
N SER A 111 15.23 -23.70 6.90
CA SER A 111 15.41 -25.15 6.78
C SER A 111 15.24 -25.59 5.33
N ARG A 112 16.26 -26.29 4.81
CA ARG A 112 16.25 -26.91 3.48
C ARG A 112 15.19 -28.01 3.35
N LYS A 113 14.71 -28.55 4.48
CA LYS A 113 13.77 -29.67 4.54
C LYS A 113 12.35 -29.15 4.36
N GLY A 114 11.76 -29.39 3.19
CA GLY A 114 10.36 -29.06 2.88
C GLY A 114 10.11 -27.83 1.99
N GLN A 115 11.14 -27.10 1.56
CA GLN A 115 10.94 -25.98 0.63
C GLN A 115 10.68 -26.45 -0.80
N LYS A 116 9.62 -25.93 -1.44
CA LYS A 116 9.28 -26.14 -2.86
C LYS A 116 10.45 -25.73 -3.77
N SER A 117 10.63 -26.41 -4.91
CA SER A 117 11.83 -26.31 -5.77
C SER A 117 12.28 -24.88 -6.08
N TYR A 118 11.33 -23.99 -6.41
CA TYR A 118 11.62 -22.59 -6.75
C TYR A 118 12.24 -21.78 -5.60
N LYS A 119 11.93 -22.10 -4.33
CA LYS A 119 12.55 -21.44 -3.17
C LYS A 119 13.99 -21.90 -2.97
N LYS A 120 14.32 -23.14 -3.33
CA LYS A 120 15.70 -23.68 -3.25
C LYS A 120 16.63 -22.99 -4.25
N GLU A 121 16.14 -22.73 -5.47
CA GLU A 121 16.90 -22.02 -6.50
C GLU A 121 17.25 -20.60 -6.09
N ILE A 122 16.28 -19.85 -5.56
CA ILE A 122 16.49 -18.47 -5.10
C ILE A 122 17.50 -18.43 -3.94
N VAL A 123 17.36 -19.31 -2.94
CA VAL A 123 18.32 -19.39 -1.82
C VAL A 123 19.72 -19.78 -2.31
N HIS A 124 19.81 -20.67 -3.31
CA HIS A 124 21.10 -21.06 -3.88
C HIS A 124 21.76 -19.93 -4.68
N GLU A 125 20.99 -19.21 -5.52
CA GLU A 125 21.49 -18.10 -6.31
C GLU A 125 21.98 -16.95 -5.42
N PHE A 126 21.20 -16.62 -4.38
CA PHE A 126 21.59 -15.63 -3.37
C PHE A 126 22.85 -16.03 -2.61
N GLY A 127 22.95 -17.29 -2.16
CA GLY A 127 24.15 -17.80 -1.48
C GLY A 127 25.41 -17.76 -2.36
N ARG A 128 25.28 -18.00 -3.68
CA ARG A 128 26.40 -17.89 -4.63
C ARG A 128 26.86 -16.44 -4.82
N ARG A 129 25.92 -15.49 -4.91
CA ARG A 129 26.25 -14.06 -5.08
C ARG A 129 26.96 -13.49 -3.85
N ILE A 130 26.57 -13.89 -2.65
CA ILE A 130 27.23 -13.45 -1.42
C ILE A 130 28.70 -13.92 -1.39
N LYS A 131 28.98 -15.19 -1.69
CA LYS A 131 30.36 -15.73 -1.71
C LYS A 131 31.27 -15.07 -2.74
N LYS A 132 30.74 -14.64 -3.89
CA LYS A 132 31.51 -13.93 -4.92
C LYS A 132 31.84 -12.48 -4.58
N THR A 133 31.19 -11.91 -3.57
CA THR A 133 31.41 -10.51 -3.17
C THR A 133 32.38 -10.40 -1.97
N THR A 134 32.79 -11.53 -1.38
CA THR A 134 33.67 -11.60 -0.19
C THR A 134 35.03 -12.24 -0.50
N ALA A 135 35.30 -12.56 -1.77
CA ALA A 135 36.61 -12.96 -2.30
C ALA A 135 37.12 -11.85 -3.22
#